data_AF-A0A7C2MR92-F1
#
_entry.id   AF-A0A7C2MR92-F1
#
_cell.length_a   1.000
_cell.length_b   1.000
_cell.length_c   1.000
_cell.angle_alpha   90.00
_cell.angle_beta   90.00
_cell.angle_gamma   90.00
#
_symmetry.space_group_name_H-M   'P 1'
#
loop_
_entity.id
_entity.type
_entity.pdbx_description
1 polymer ?
#
loop_
_entity_poly.entity_id
_entity_poly.type
_entity_poly.pdbx_seq_one_letter_code
_entity_poly.pdbx_strand_id
1 'polypeptide(L)'
;MSRINPQQEHIQQSVILTRGLSQRAPSGAPLLCVATMPVVLRSLLTAKRAGATKFLVVLDADTGADVRRALERSGRLPAGVEWLALPDGQGSLTAALGEIAERADDQFLLLPGEATFHASLLSQINSPDGDSAMALMVSERPTGIYRFSRFAARAVASQAPPLQSVEELNAWLNQVNLVKHKAVDEAYWQPIAQAADLPTAERKLDRWLYKETDGIWARLNRHISIPISRVLVRLRMTPNMVTLFTLLVSFVSGTFFAFGGYVNAVIGALLSHWASVLDGSDGEVARLTFQESDFGCWLETMCDSLYYVFVLGGMVMGLYRTSGGLIYLVAGGLLAFGSLMSIITTAYQRRRVAPQQPEKYLAKWGKQMDTHPENLFLRF
;
A
#
# COMPACT_ATOMS: atom_id res chain seq x y z
N MET A 1 12.60 -0.93 24.57
CA MET A 1 11.66 0.03 25.18
C MET A 1 11.30 1.08 24.13
N SER A 2 10.09 0.97 23.61
CA SER A 2 9.54 1.78 22.51
C SER A 2 9.28 3.22 22.96
N ARG A 3 9.95 4.21 22.34
CA ARG A 3 9.49 5.61 22.40
C ARG A 3 8.63 5.87 21.18
N ILE A 4 7.33 5.68 21.39
CA ILE A 4 6.22 5.94 20.48
C ILE A 4 6.19 7.45 20.19
N ASN A 5 6.03 7.80 18.91
CA ASN A 5 5.87 9.18 18.47
C ASN A 5 4.55 9.75 19.03
N PRO A 6 4.54 10.80 19.86
CA PRO A 6 3.34 11.20 20.63
C PRO A 6 2.22 11.89 19.84
N GLN A 7 2.33 12.03 18.51
CA GLN A 7 1.39 12.81 17.69
C GLN A 7 0.50 11.99 16.76
N GLN A 8 0.52 10.65 16.84
CA GLN A 8 -0.47 9.81 16.17
C GLN A 8 -1.41 9.27 17.25
N GLU A 9 -2.56 9.92 17.45
CA GLU A 9 -3.69 9.27 18.11
C GLU A 9 -3.97 7.98 17.35
N HIS A 10 -3.64 6.85 17.98
CA HIS A 10 -3.71 5.55 17.34
C HIS A 10 -5.16 5.25 16.97
N ILE A 11 -5.44 5.24 15.68
CA ILE A 11 -6.64 4.62 15.12
C ILE A 11 -6.63 3.15 15.55
N GLN A 12 -7.38 2.81 16.60
CA GLN A 12 -7.42 1.44 17.12
C GLN A 12 -8.48 0.60 16.42
N GLN A 13 -9.65 1.19 16.15
CA GLN A 13 -10.78 0.48 15.53
C GLN A 13 -11.23 1.11 14.22
N SER A 14 -11.51 0.23 13.24
CA SER A 14 -12.15 0.60 11.98
C SER A 14 -13.44 -0.20 11.78
N VAL A 15 -14.49 0.50 11.40
CA VAL A 15 -15.81 -0.02 11.08
C VAL A 15 -15.99 0.04 9.57
N ILE A 16 -16.24 -1.11 8.94
CA ILE A 16 -16.40 -1.21 7.48
C ILE A 16 -17.86 -1.49 7.18
N LEU A 17 -18.50 -0.62 6.40
CA LEU A 17 -19.87 -0.81 5.95
C LEU A 17 -19.88 -1.56 4.61
N THR A 18 -20.48 -2.75 4.57
CA THR A 18 -20.57 -3.54 3.33
C THR A 18 -21.72 -3.14 2.42
N ARG A 19 -22.60 -2.24 2.85
CA ARG A 19 -23.60 -1.63 1.96
C ARG A 19 -23.21 -0.20 1.67
N GLY A 20 -23.34 0.14 0.40
CA GLY A 20 -23.23 1.49 -0.12
C GLY A 20 -23.98 2.48 0.74
N LEU A 21 -23.18 3.18 1.50
CA LEU A 21 -23.22 4.61 1.77
C LEU A 21 -23.64 5.51 0.57
N SER A 22 -23.84 4.98 -0.64
CA SER A 22 -24.36 5.68 -1.80
C SER A 22 -25.52 4.90 -2.41
N GLN A 23 -26.66 5.56 -2.67
CA GLN A 23 -27.90 4.97 -3.23
C GLN A 23 -27.73 4.27 -4.61
N ARG A 24 -26.52 4.28 -5.20
CA ARG A 24 -26.24 3.86 -6.59
C ARG A 24 -25.62 2.47 -6.74
N ALA A 25 -25.24 1.79 -5.65
CA ALA A 25 -24.54 0.52 -5.76
C ALA A 25 -25.52 -0.67 -5.85
N PRO A 26 -25.57 -1.42 -6.98
CA PRO A 26 -26.27 -2.70 -7.05
C PRO A 26 -25.72 -3.72 -6.04
N SER A 27 -26.56 -4.70 -5.69
CA SER A 27 -26.23 -5.86 -4.84
C SER A 27 -25.01 -6.61 -5.38
N GLY A 28 -23.82 -6.32 -4.85
CA GLY A 28 -22.56 -6.96 -5.26
C GLY A 28 -21.36 -6.03 -5.44
N ALA A 29 -21.55 -4.70 -5.37
CA ALA A 29 -20.44 -3.73 -5.43
C ALA A 29 -19.26 -4.02 -4.47
N PRO A 30 -19.47 -4.43 -3.20
CA PRO A 30 -18.37 -4.74 -2.26
C PRO A 30 -17.48 -5.90 -2.71
N LEU A 31 -18.04 -6.81 -3.52
CA LEU A 31 -17.36 -8.00 -4.05
C LEU A 31 -16.77 -7.79 -5.44
N LEU A 32 -16.99 -6.62 -6.07
CA LEU A 32 -16.27 -6.27 -7.29
C LEU A 32 -14.77 -6.27 -7.01
N CYS A 33 -13.98 -6.72 -7.98
CA CYS A 33 -12.54 -6.86 -7.82
C CYS A 33 -11.79 -5.72 -8.49
N VAL A 34 -10.91 -5.07 -7.73
CA VAL A 34 -9.94 -4.11 -8.26
C VAL A 34 -8.53 -4.68 -8.06
N ALA A 35 -7.81 -4.87 -9.17
CA ALA A 35 -6.54 -5.59 -9.16
C ALA A 35 -6.64 -6.96 -8.45
N THR A 36 -7.61 -7.78 -8.90
CA THR A 36 -7.92 -9.15 -8.42
C THR A 36 -8.40 -9.30 -6.97
N MET A 37 -8.62 -8.19 -6.26
CA MET A 37 -9.05 -8.18 -4.86
C MET A 37 -10.43 -7.52 -4.70
N PRO A 38 -11.37 -8.13 -3.93
CA PRO A 38 -12.63 -7.49 -3.58
C PRO A 38 -12.44 -6.11 -2.95
N VAL A 39 -13.26 -5.13 -3.32
CA VAL A 39 -13.17 -3.75 -2.78
C VAL A 39 -13.24 -3.73 -1.27
N VAL A 40 -14.18 -4.48 -0.67
CA VAL A 40 -14.34 -4.53 0.79
C VAL A 40 -13.10 -5.09 1.49
N LEU A 41 -12.45 -6.10 0.92
CA LEU A 41 -11.19 -6.64 1.44
C LEU A 41 -10.07 -5.60 1.34
N ARG A 42 -10.03 -4.85 0.23
CA ARG A 42 -9.07 -3.78 0.00
C ARG A 42 -9.25 -2.65 1.02
N SER A 43 -10.48 -2.20 1.29
CA SER A 43 -10.76 -1.20 2.34
C SER A 43 -10.26 -1.64 3.71
N LEU A 44 -10.51 -2.90 4.06
CA LEU A 44 -10.11 -3.50 5.33
C LEU A 44 -8.57 -3.58 5.45
N LEU A 45 -7.88 -4.04 4.40
CA LEU A 45 -6.41 -4.09 4.37
C LEU A 45 -5.76 -2.71 4.32
N THR A 46 -6.39 -1.72 3.68
CA THR A 46 -5.96 -0.31 3.75
C THR A 46 -6.06 0.23 5.17
N ALA A 47 -7.14 -0.07 5.90
CA ALA A 47 -7.29 0.31 7.30
C ALA A 47 -6.21 -0.33 8.19
N LYS A 48 -5.94 -1.64 7.99
CA LYS A 48 -4.83 -2.33 8.66
C LYS A 48 -3.48 -1.66 8.38
N ARG A 49 -3.21 -1.32 7.10
CA ARG A 49 -1.98 -0.61 6.69
C ARG A 49 -1.86 0.76 7.37
N ALA A 50 -2.97 1.44 7.61
CA ALA A 50 -3.00 2.71 8.33
C ALA A 50 -2.84 2.56 9.86
N GLY A 51 -2.82 1.33 10.39
CA GLY A 51 -2.54 1.05 11.80
C GLY A 51 -3.73 0.52 12.61
N ALA A 52 -4.90 0.29 12.00
CA ALA A 52 -6.04 -0.29 12.69
C ALA A 52 -5.76 -1.73 13.17
N THR A 53 -6.18 -2.05 14.39
CA THR A 53 -5.96 -3.36 15.03
C THR A 53 -7.25 -4.11 15.33
N LYS A 54 -8.36 -3.40 15.51
CA LYS A 54 -9.71 -3.95 15.67
C LYS A 54 -10.57 -3.60 14.45
N PHE A 55 -11.39 -4.56 13.99
CA PHE A 55 -12.23 -4.38 12.82
C PHE A 55 -13.66 -4.81 13.13
N LEU A 56 -14.63 -3.95 12.86
CA LEU A 56 -16.05 -4.29 12.89
C LEU A 56 -16.60 -4.23 11.47
N VAL A 57 -16.99 -5.36 10.91
CA VAL A 57 -17.55 -5.43 9.55
C VAL A 57 -19.06 -5.54 9.66
N VAL A 58 -19.75 -4.51 9.17
CA VAL A 58 -21.21 -4.40 9.22
C VAL A 58 -21.79 -5.01 7.97
N LEU A 59 -22.44 -6.15 8.15
CA LEU A 59 -23.04 -6.97 7.12
C LEU A 59 -24.51 -6.59 6.93
N ASP A 60 -24.84 -6.31 5.68
CA ASP A 60 -26.22 -6.13 5.24
C ASP A 60 -26.96 -7.48 5.17
N ALA A 61 -28.28 -7.45 5.34
CA ALA A 61 -29.11 -8.66 5.36
C ALA A 61 -29.07 -9.42 4.02
N ASP A 62 -29.06 -8.70 2.90
CA ASP A 62 -29.18 -9.31 1.57
C ASP A 62 -27.84 -9.89 1.08
N THR A 63 -26.75 -9.14 1.28
CA THR A 63 -25.42 -9.47 0.70
C THR A 63 -24.39 -9.94 1.73
N GLY A 64 -24.70 -9.84 3.02
CA GLY A 64 -23.76 -10.08 4.12
C GLY A 64 -23.19 -11.49 4.17
N ALA A 65 -24.01 -12.50 3.90
CA ALA A 65 -23.58 -13.90 3.89
C ALA A 65 -22.57 -14.19 2.76
N ASP A 66 -22.74 -13.55 1.60
CA ASP A 66 -21.81 -13.67 0.47
C ASP A 66 -20.51 -12.92 0.73
N VAL A 67 -20.60 -11.70 1.28
CA VAL A 67 -19.44 -10.90 1.65
C VAL A 67 -18.59 -11.62 2.69
N ARG A 68 -19.22 -12.13 3.75
CA ARG A 68 -18.54 -12.88 4.80
C ARG A 68 -17.84 -14.13 4.23
N ARG A 69 -18.55 -14.95 3.44
CA ARG A 69 -17.96 -16.14 2.81
C ARG A 69 -16.79 -15.80 1.89
N ALA A 70 -16.90 -14.74 1.09
CA ALA A 70 -15.82 -14.32 0.19
C ALA A 70 -14.58 -13.83 0.97
N LEU A 71 -14.79 -13.07 2.05
CA LEU A 71 -13.74 -12.59 2.92
C LEU A 71 -13.05 -13.72 3.68
N GLU A 72 -13.80 -14.66 4.27
CA GLU A 72 -13.25 -15.82 4.97
C GLU A 72 -12.46 -16.73 4.02
N ARG A 73 -13.00 -17.03 2.83
CA ARG A 73 -12.32 -17.81 1.79
C ARG A 73 -11.05 -17.17 1.26
N SER A 74 -10.92 -15.85 1.37
CA SER A 74 -9.69 -15.18 0.93
C SER A 74 -8.47 -15.67 1.73
N GLY A 75 -8.65 -16.05 3.00
CA GLY A 75 -7.54 -16.37 3.91
C GLY A 75 -6.70 -15.14 4.31
N ARG A 76 -7.21 -13.93 4.04
CA ARG A 76 -6.47 -12.66 4.16
C ARG A 76 -7.05 -11.69 5.18
N LEU A 77 -8.06 -12.13 5.92
CA LEU A 77 -8.66 -11.34 6.98
C LEU A 77 -7.63 -11.01 8.07
N PRO A 78 -7.55 -9.76 8.53
CA PRO A 78 -6.83 -9.41 9.73
C PRO A 78 -7.37 -10.14 10.96
N ALA A 79 -6.52 -10.30 11.97
CA ALA A 79 -6.97 -10.68 13.30
C ALA A 79 -7.89 -9.58 13.87
N GLY A 80 -8.82 -9.96 14.75
CA GLY A 80 -9.70 -9.01 15.42
C GLY A 80 -10.86 -8.49 14.56
N VAL A 81 -11.26 -9.24 13.54
CA VAL A 81 -12.49 -8.98 12.76
C VAL A 81 -13.70 -9.54 13.51
N GLU A 82 -14.63 -8.64 13.82
CA GLU A 82 -15.95 -8.93 14.37
C GLU A 82 -17.02 -8.66 13.31
N TRP A 83 -18.07 -9.49 13.29
CA TRP A 83 -19.18 -9.37 12.34
C TRP A 83 -20.41 -8.80 13.04
N LEU A 84 -20.94 -7.70 12.52
CA LEU A 84 -22.22 -7.13 12.93
C LEU A 84 -23.24 -7.34 11.81
N ALA A 85 -24.17 -8.27 11.99
CA ALA A 85 -25.29 -8.45 11.08
C ALA A 85 -26.45 -7.54 11.49
N LEU A 86 -26.95 -6.73 10.56
CA LEU A 86 -28.12 -5.89 10.82
C LEU A 86 -29.42 -6.71 10.73
N PRO A 87 -30.40 -6.48 11.61
CA PRO A 87 -31.69 -7.19 11.56
C PRO A 87 -32.46 -6.93 10.26
N ASP A 88 -33.20 -7.94 9.80
CA ASP A 88 -34.06 -7.86 8.61
C ASP A 88 -35.05 -6.67 8.72
N GLY A 89 -35.07 -5.82 7.68
CA GLY A 89 -35.98 -4.66 7.62
C GLY A 89 -35.52 -3.39 8.36
N GLN A 90 -34.34 -3.39 9.00
CA GLN A 90 -33.73 -2.19 9.62
C GLN A 90 -32.51 -1.65 8.85
N GLY A 91 -32.48 -1.81 7.53
CA GLY A 91 -31.34 -1.47 6.65
C GLY A 91 -30.99 0.02 6.49
N SER A 92 -31.39 0.88 7.42
CA SER A 92 -30.99 2.30 7.43
C SER A 92 -29.60 2.47 8.05
N LEU A 93 -28.86 3.43 7.54
CA LEU A 93 -27.57 3.85 8.09
C LEU A 93 -27.71 4.34 9.55
N THR A 94 -28.85 4.93 9.90
CA THR A 94 -29.18 5.36 11.27
C THR A 94 -29.21 4.17 12.23
N ALA A 95 -29.90 3.09 11.88
CA ALA A 95 -29.96 1.88 12.69
C ALA A 95 -28.58 1.20 12.80
N ALA A 96 -27.85 1.15 11.69
CA ALA A 96 -26.48 0.65 11.68
C ALA A 96 -25.57 1.43 12.64
N LEU A 97 -25.62 2.76 12.63
CA LEU A 97 -24.85 3.61 13.53
C LEU A 97 -25.23 3.42 15.00
N GLY A 98 -26.49 3.09 15.30
CA GLY A 98 -26.93 2.71 16.65
C GLY A 98 -26.24 1.45 17.15
N GLU A 99 -26.32 0.36 16.38
CA GLU A 99 -25.63 -0.90 16.72
C GLU A 99 -24.11 -0.75 16.77
N ILE A 100 -23.53 0.05 15.87
CA ILE A 100 -22.10 0.37 15.88
C ILE A 100 -21.73 1.10 17.16
N ALA A 101 -22.51 2.10 17.59
CA ALA A 101 -22.18 2.91 18.76
C ALA A 101 -22.14 2.10 20.07
N GLU A 102 -22.94 1.03 20.17
CA GLU A 102 -22.94 0.14 21.34
C GLU A 102 -21.72 -0.80 21.39
N ARG A 103 -21.08 -1.08 20.25
CA ARG A 103 -19.95 -2.03 20.15
C ARG A 103 -18.60 -1.37 19.86
N ALA A 104 -18.59 -0.23 19.21
CA ALA A 104 -17.39 0.48 18.82
C ALA A 104 -16.77 1.22 20.01
N ASP A 105 -15.45 1.40 19.98
CA ASP A 105 -14.66 2.20 20.90
C ASP A 105 -15.13 3.68 20.89
N ASP A 106 -14.71 4.48 21.88
CA ASP A 106 -15.16 5.88 22.01
C ASP A 106 -14.86 6.75 20.78
N GLN A 107 -13.81 6.40 20.03
CA GLN A 107 -13.55 6.91 18.70
C GLN A 107 -13.23 5.78 17.74
N PHE A 108 -13.83 5.83 16.55
CA PHE A 108 -13.61 4.83 15.50
C PHE A 108 -13.62 5.47 14.11
N LEU A 109 -12.98 4.80 13.15
CA LEU A 109 -13.11 5.16 11.74
C LEU A 109 -14.30 4.43 11.12
N LEU A 110 -15.17 5.15 10.43
CA LEU A 110 -16.18 4.56 9.56
C LEU A 110 -15.64 4.62 8.11
N LEU A 111 -15.60 3.46 7.45
CA LEU A 111 -15.02 3.30 6.13
C LEU A 111 -16.02 2.68 5.14
N PRO A 112 -16.03 3.14 3.88
CA PRO A 112 -16.86 2.53 2.85
C PRO A 112 -16.26 1.19 2.39
N GLY A 113 -17.10 0.15 2.30
CA GLY A 113 -16.77 -1.13 1.67
C GLY A 113 -16.82 -1.11 0.15
N GLU A 114 -17.24 0.01 -0.44
CA GLU A 114 -17.48 0.21 -1.88
C GLU A 114 -16.64 1.38 -2.44
N ALA A 115 -15.47 1.62 -1.88
CA ALA A 115 -14.53 2.58 -2.44
C ALA A 115 -13.09 2.09 -2.27
N THR A 116 -12.24 2.44 -3.24
CA THR A 116 -10.80 2.33 -3.07
C THR A 116 -10.23 3.68 -2.68
N PHE A 117 -9.38 3.68 -1.67
CA PHE A 117 -8.73 4.89 -1.17
C PHE A 117 -7.30 4.60 -0.74
N HIS A 118 -6.47 5.63 -0.80
CA HIS A 118 -5.08 5.54 -0.36
C HIS A 118 -4.98 5.66 1.18
N ALA A 119 -4.07 4.90 1.79
CA ALA A 119 -3.92 4.86 3.25
C ALA A 119 -3.55 6.22 3.86
N SER A 120 -2.93 7.13 3.09
CA SER A 120 -2.60 8.48 3.55
C SER A 120 -3.84 9.30 3.92
N LEU A 121 -5.01 9.02 3.33
CA LEU A 121 -6.26 9.70 3.70
C LEU A 121 -6.65 9.43 5.16
N LEU A 122 -6.41 8.22 5.65
CA LEU A 122 -6.72 7.84 7.03
C LEU A 122 -5.80 8.54 8.04
N SER A 123 -4.56 8.84 7.64
CA SER A 123 -3.64 9.61 8.49
C SER A 123 -4.00 11.11 8.58
N GLN A 124 -4.87 11.59 7.68
CA GLN A 124 -5.27 12.99 7.62
C GLN A 124 -6.50 13.29 8.50
N ILE A 125 -7.17 12.27 9.04
CA ILE A 125 -8.43 12.41 9.79
C ILE A 125 -8.19 12.39 11.31
N ASN A 126 -7.77 13.53 11.84
CA ASN A 126 -7.58 13.72 13.28
C ASN A 126 -8.79 14.48 13.82
N SER A 127 -9.46 13.99 14.87
CA SER A 127 -10.55 14.75 15.48
C SER A 127 -9.95 15.78 16.45
N PRO A 128 -10.16 17.10 16.25
CA PRO A 128 -9.72 18.10 17.21
C PRO A 128 -10.62 18.18 18.46
N ASP A 129 -11.88 17.75 18.36
CA ASP A 129 -12.86 17.80 19.45
C ASP A 129 -13.45 16.40 19.70
N GLY A 130 -13.51 15.99 20.96
CA GLY A 130 -13.88 14.63 21.37
C GLY A 130 -15.29 14.19 20.98
N ASP A 131 -16.20 15.14 20.73
CA ASP A 131 -17.63 14.88 20.57
C ASP A 131 -18.15 14.97 19.14
N SER A 132 -17.40 15.57 18.21
CA SER A 132 -17.82 15.73 16.80
C SER A 132 -17.30 14.63 15.87
N ALA A 133 -17.97 14.43 14.74
CA ALA A 133 -17.44 13.63 13.63
C ALA A 133 -16.53 14.47 12.72
N MET A 134 -15.52 13.86 12.12
CA MET A 134 -14.73 14.45 11.03
C MET A 134 -15.03 13.67 9.74
N ALA A 135 -15.37 14.36 8.65
CA ALA A 135 -15.62 13.74 7.34
C ALA A 135 -14.59 14.21 6.31
N LEU A 136 -14.10 13.28 5.49
CA LEU A 136 -13.31 13.64 4.32
C LEU A 136 -14.23 13.95 3.13
N MET A 137 -13.96 15.08 2.48
CA MET A 137 -14.75 15.61 1.38
C MET A 137 -13.93 15.68 0.10
N VAL A 138 -14.50 15.27 -1.02
CA VAL A 138 -13.95 15.43 -2.37
C VAL A 138 -14.92 16.28 -3.18
N SER A 139 -14.49 17.47 -3.61
CA SER A 139 -15.32 18.41 -4.39
C SER A 139 -16.73 18.59 -3.80
N GLU A 140 -16.80 18.93 -2.51
CA GLU A 140 -18.05 19.11 -1.72
C GLU A 140 -18.90 17.85 -1.54
N ARG A 141 -18.41 16.67 -1.93
CA ARG A 141 -19.10 15.39 -1.71
C ARG A 141 -18.41 14.58 -0.61
N PRO A 142 -19.18 13.97 0.30
CA PRO A 142 -18.60 13.14 1.33
C PRO A 142 -18.05 11.83 0.73
N THR A 143 -16.87 11.44 1.17
CA THR A 143 -16.17 10.23 0.66
C THR A 143 -16.69 8.92 1.28
N GLY A 144 -17.50 9.01 2.34
CA GLY A 144 -17.85 7.88 3.20
C GLY A 144 -16.79 7.56 4.26
N ILE A 145 -15.65 8.27 4.27
CA ILE A 145 -14.60 8.12 5.29
C ILE A 145 -14.85 9.14 6.40
N TYR A 146 -15.18 8.64 7.58
CA TYR A 146 -15.42 9.45 8.77
C TYR A 146 -14.58 8.97 9.94
N ARG A 147 -14.26 9.90 10.83
CA ARG A 147 -13.88 9.60 12.20
C ARG A 147 -15.04 10.01 13.08
N PHE A 148 -15.64 9.04 13.75
CA PHE A 148 -16.78 9.25 14.64
C PHE A 148 -16.33 9.19 16.09
N SER A 149 -16.91 10.07 16.91
CA SER A 149 -17.04 9.83 18.34
C SER A 149 -18.26 8.93 18.58
N ARG A 150 -18.23 8.14 19.65
CA ARG A 150 -19.40 7.37 20.10
C ARG A 150 -20.58 8.29 20.40
N PHE A 151 -20.32 9.50 20.90
CA PHE A 151 -21.35 10.52 21.13
C PHE A 151 -22.07 10.90 19.84
N ALA A 152 -21.34 11.27 18.79
CA ALA A 152 -21.93 11.64 17.50
C ALA A 152 -22.70 10.46 16.87
N ALA A 153 -22.18 9.24 16.97
CA ALA A 153 -22.87 8.05 16.48
C ALA A 153 -24.19 7.79 17.22
N ARG A 154 -24.23 7.96 18.56
CA ARG A 154 -25.47 7.87 19.36
C ARG A 154 -26.44 9.00 19.06
N ALA A 155 -25.95 10.21 18.81
CA ALA A 155 -26.79 11.34 18.42
C ALA A 155 -27.50 11.05 17.09
N VAL A 156 -26.78 10.49 16.10
CA VAL A 156 -27.41 10.03 14.85
C VAL A 156 -28.49 8.98 15.14
N ALA A 157 -28.16 7.93 15.90
CA ALA A 157 -29.09 6.84 16.18
C ALA A 157 -30.37 7.28 16.91
N SER A 158 -30.30 8.31 17.76
CA SER A 158 -31.42 8.76 18.58
C SER A 158 -32.24 9.90 17.98
N GLN A 159 -31.63 10.74 17.14
CA GLN A 159 -32.24 11.99 16.67
C GLN A 159 -32.38 12.08 15.15
N ALA A 160 -31.64 11.28 14.38
CA ALA A 160 -31.71 11.34 12.93
C ALA A 160 -32.94 10.60 12.39
N PRO A 161 -33.52 11.07 11.26
CA PRO A 161 -34.47 10.27 10.49
C PRO A 161 -33.81 8.95 10.00
N PRO A 162 -34.57 8.00 9.42
CA PRO A 162 -33.99 6.81 8.81
C PRO A 162 -33.17 7.17 7.55
N LEU A 163 -31.88 7.47 7.74
CA LEU A 163 -30.93 7.84 6.70
C LEU A 163 -30.53 6.62 5.87
N GLN A 164 -30.47 6.76 4.56
CA GLN A 164 -30.14 5.68 3.62
C GLN A 164 -28.77 5.87 2.96
N SER A 165 -28.23 7.09 2.95
CA SER A 165 -26.95 7.40 2.31
C SER A 165 -26.04 8.28 3.15
N VAL A 166 -24.77 8.37 2.74
CA VAL A 166 -23.78 9.27 3.34
C VAL A 166 -24.09 10.70 3.03
N GLU A 167 -24.63 11.01 1.85
CA GLU A 167 -25.03 12.36 1.53
C GLU A 167 -26.11 12.83 2.50
N GLU A 168 -27.10 11.97 2.81
CA GLU A 168 -28.12 12.25 3.83
C GLU A 168 -27.51 12.35 5.23
N LEU A 169 -26.63 11.42 5.62
CA LEU A 169 -25.93 11.46 6.91
C LEU A 169 -25.10 12.73 7.08
N ASN A 170 -24.35 13.11 6.05
CA ASN A 170 -23.51 14.29 6.06
C ASN A 170 -24.35 15.56 6.13
N ALA A 171 -25.46 15.62 5.38
CA ALA A 171 -26.39 16.73 5.42
C ALA A 171 -27.02 16.89 6.81
N TRP A 172 -27.47 15.79 7.42
CA TRP A 172 -28.04 15.80 8.76
C TRP A 172 -27.01 16.22 9.82
N LEU A 173 -25.81 15.61 9.81
CA LEU A 173 -24.74 15.97 10.74
C LEU A 173 -24.34 17.44 10.62
N ASN A 174 -24.32 17.99 9.40
CA ASN A 174 -24.02 19.39 9.15
C ASN A 174 -25.13 20.30 9.68
N GLN A 175 -26.40 19.90 9.54
CA GLN A 175 -27.54 20.64 10.10
C GLN A 175 -27.49 20.74 11.62
N VAL A 176 -27.05 19.69 12.31
CA VAL A 176 -26.93 19.67 13.79
C VAL A 176 -25.54 20.10 14.30
N ASN A 177 -24.67 20.60 13.42
CA ASN A 177 -23.28 21.00 13.74
C ASN A 177 -22.44 19.91 14.44
N LEU A 178 -22.67 18.63 14.11
CA LEU A 178 -21.91 17.50 14.65
C LEU A 178 -20.85 16.95 13.70
N VAL A 179 -20.55 17.64 12.60
CA VAL A 179 -19.49 17.24 11.66
C VAL A 179 -18.58 18.40 11.30
N LYS A 180 -17.29 18.11 11.22
CA LYS A 180 -16.27 18.95 10.59
C LYS A 180 -15.84 18.33 9.27
N HIS A 181 -15.54 19.17 8.29
CA HIS A 181 -15.14 18.73 6.96
C HIS A 181 -13.67 18.97 6.72
N LYS A 182 -13.02 18.02 6.05
CA LYS A 182 -11.67 18.17 5.54
C LYS A 182 -11.65 17.83 4.05
N ALA A 183 -11.33 18.82 3.23
CA ALA A 183 -11.14 18.61 1.80
C ALA A 183 -9.90 17.72 1.55
N VAL A 184 -10.05 16.75 0.65
CA VAL A 184 -8.98 15.86 0.21
C VAL A 184 -8.98 15.76 -1.31
N ASP A 185 -7.82 15.43 -1.88
CA ASP A 185 -7.64 15.31 -3.31
C ASP A 185 -8.32 14.04 -3.85
N GLU A 186 -9.15 14.23 -4.89
CA GLU A 186 -9.88 13.18 -5.61
C GLU A 186 -8.95 12.08 -6.15
N ALA A 187 -7.69 12.38 -6.41
CA ALA A 187 -6.70 11.42 -6.89
C ALA A 187 -6.50 10.24 -5.92
N TYR A 188 -6.81 10.40 -4.63
CA TYR A 188 -6.59 9.40 -3.58
C TYR A 188 -7.84 8.61 -3.17
N TRP A 189 -8.99 8.85 -3.81
CA TRP A 189 -10.25 8.18 -3.50
C TRP A 189 -11.05 7.88 -4.77
N GLN A 190 -11.72 6.73 -4.82
CA GLN A 190 -12.58 6.33 -5.92
C GLN A 190 -13.75 5.48 -5.40
N PRO A 191 -15.00 5.95 -5.52
CA PRO A 191 -16.18 5.14 -5.25
C PRO A 191 -16.37 4.10 -6.36
N ILE A 192 -16.92 2.95 -5.99
CA ILE A 192 -17.16 1.81 -6.86
C ILE A 192 -18.59 1.34 -6.62
N ALA A 193 -19.50 1.85 -7.42
CA ALA A 193 -20.89 1.41 -7.42
C ALA A 193 -21.08 0.26 -8.42
N GLN A 194 -20.40 0.32 -9.57
CA GLN A 194 -20.62 -0.61 -10.68
C GLN A 194 -19.32 -1.01 -11.38
N ALA A 195 -19.40 -2.06 -12.21
CA ALA A 195 -18.24 -2.55 -12.95
C ALA A 195 -17.59 -1.49 -13.88
N ALA A 196 -18.36 -0.50 -14.33
CA ALA A 196 -17.85 0.62 -15.14
C ALA A 196 -16.87 1.54 -14.38
N ASP A 197 -16.86 1.50 -13.04
CA ASP A 197 -15.96 2.31 -12.21
C ASP A 197 -14.56 1.68 -12.07
N LEU A 198 -14.44 0.37 -12.34
CA LEU A 198 -13.21 -0.40 -12.14
C LEU A 198 -12.01 0.15 -12.93
N PRO A 199 -12.12 0.50 -14.23
CA PRO A 199 -10.97 1.04 -14.97
C PRO A 199 -10.44 2.35 -14.38
N THR A 200 -11.29 3.16 -13.75
CA THR A 200 -10.86 4.39 -13.08
C THR A 200 -10.19 4.09 -11.74
N ALA A 201 -10.73 3.15 -10.96
CA ALA A 201 -10.09 2.68 -9.73
C ALA A 201 -8.71 2.07 -9.99
N GLU A 202 -8.57 1.28 -11.05
CA GLU A 202 -7.29 0.66 -11.44
C GLU A 202 -6.26 1.70 -11.88
N ARG A 203 -6.65 2.69 -12.70
CA ARG A 203 -5.76 3.79 -13.07
C ARG A 203 -5.27 4.61 -11.87
N LYS A 204 -6.14 4.82 -10.87
CA LYS A 204 -5.76 5.51 -9.62
C LYS A 204 -4.80 4.64 -8.80
N LEU A 205 -5.06 3.34 -8.66
CA LEU A 205 -4.14 2.40 -7.99
C LEU A 205 -2.75 2.38 -8.63
N ASP A 206 -2.69 2.34 -9.96
CA ASP A 206 -1.41 2.33 -10.68
C ASP A 206 -0.60 3.61 -10.39
N ARG A 207 -1.26 4.77 -10.29
CA ARG A 207 -0.62 6.03 -9.87
C ARG A 207 -0.10 5.97 -8.43
N TRP A 208 -0.84 5.34 -7.52
CA TRP A 208 -0.41 5.16 -6.13
C TRP A 208 0.80 4.22 -5.97
N LEU A 209 1.18 3.49 -7.03
CA LEU A 209 2.39 2.66 -7.00
C LEU A 209 3.67 3.46 -7.19
N TYR A 210 3.61 4.69 -7.73
CA TYR A 210 4.76 5.57 -7.84
C TYR A 210 5.19 6.06 -6.46
N LYS A 211 6.49 5.98 -6.17
CA LYS A 211 7.08 6.50 -4.95
C LYS A 211 7.61 7.91 -5.21
N GLU A 212 7.50 8.79 -4.22
CA GLU A 212 8.08 10.14 -4.29
C GLU A 212 9.61 10.09 -4.47
N THR A 213 10.26 9.07 -3.89
CA THR A 213 11.71 8.82 -3.98
C THR A 213 12.15 8.23 -5.32
N ASP A 214 11.24 7.96 -6.26
CA ASP A 214 11.63 7.41 -7.55
C ASP A 214 12.41 8.45 -8.37
N GLY A 215 13.67 8.13 -8.64
CA GLY A 215 14.49 8.87 -9.60
C GLY A 215 13.98 8.73 -11.04
N ILE A 216 14.57 9.49 -11.95
CA ILE A 216 14.15 9.57 -13.37
C ILE A 216 14.06 8.17 -14.00
N TRP A 217 15.08 7.33 -13.80
CA TRP A 217 15.13 5.97 -14.34
C TRP A 217 14.08 5.03 -13.73
N ALA A 218 13.86 5.11 -12.41
CA ALA A 218 12.82 4.34 -11.75
C ALA A 218 11.43 4.70 -12.29
N ARG A 219 11.16 5.99 -12.52
CA ARG A 219 9.89 6.44 -13.11
C ARG A 219 9.70 5.94 -14.54
N LEU A 220 10.77 5.90 -15.34
CA LEU A 220 10.72 5.34 -16.69
C LEU A 220 10.44 3.83 -16.65
N ASN A 221 11.14 3.10 -15.78
CA ASN A 221 10.92 1.67 -15.58
C ASN A 221 9.48 1.38 -15.17
N ARG A 222 8.83 2.24 -14.38
CA ARG A 222 7.43 2.07 -13.96
C ARG A 222 6.40 2.05 -15.08
N HIS A 223 6.67 2.71 -16.20
CA HIS A 223 5.80 2.60 -17.37
C HIS A 223 5.75 1.17 -17.93
N ILE A 224 6.79 0.37 -17.67
CA ILE A 224 6.91 -1.01 -18.12
C ILE A 224 6.60 -1.98 -16.98
N SER A 225 7.09 -1.73 -15.76
CA SER A 225 6.94 -2.63 -14.61
C SER A 225 5.48 -2.71 -14.13
N ILE A 226 4.71 -1.62 -14.12
CA ILE A 226 3.32 -1.64 -13.61
C ILE A 226 2.42 -2.56 -14.45
N PRO A 227 2.39 -2.47 -15.80
CA PRO A 227 1.67 -3.44 -16.62
C PRO A 227 2.10 -4.89 -16.38
N ILE A 228 3.40 -5.13 -16.17
CA ILE A 228 3.92 -6.47 -15.84
C ILE A 228 3.39 -6.92 -14.49
N SER A 229 3.50 -6.08 -13.45
CA SER A 229 2.99 -6.31 -12.10
C SER A 229 1.50 -6.66 -12.11
N ARG A 230 0.69 -6.00 -12.95
CA ARG A 230 -0.73 -6.30 -13.16
C ARG A 230 -0.96 -7.70 -13.76
N VAL A 231 -0.11 -8.15 -14.66
CA VAL A 231 -0.15 -9.53 -15.18
C VAL A 231 0.27 -10.52 -14.08
N LEU A 232 1.37 -10.24 -13.36
CA LEU A 232 1.88 -11.09 -12.28
C LEU A 232 0.85 -11.31 -11.16
N VAL A 233 0.13 -10.25 -10.76
CA VAL A 233 -0.97 -10.33 -9.78
C VAL A 233 -2.11 -11.22 -10.29
N ARG A 234 -2.43 -11.17 -11.59
CA ARG A 234 -3.44 -12.06 -12.21
C ARG A 234 -2.99 -13.51 -12.26
N LEU A 235 -1.69 -13.75 -12.43
CA LEU A 235 -1.08 -15.07 -12.35
C LEU A 235 -0.91 -15.60 -10.91
N ARG A 236 -1.35 -14.83 -9.90
CA ARG A 236 -1.23 -15.17 -8.47
C ARG A 236 0.22 -15.37 -8.02
N MET A 237 1.18 -14.70 -8.67
CA MET A 237 2.57 -14.71 -8.24
C MET A 237 2.73 -13.89 -6.96
N THR A 238 3.46 -14.44 -5.99
CA THR A 238 3.79 -13.72 -4.75
C THR A 238 4.97 -12.76 -4.98
N PRO A 239 5.11 -11.68 -4.19
CA PRO A 239 6.25 -10.77 -4.30
C PRO A 239 7.60 -11.51 -4.28
N ASN A 240 7.78 -12.43 -3.34
CA ASN A 240 9.01 -13.20 -3.21
C ASN A 240 9.32 -14.07 -4.45
N MET A 241 8.29 -14.60 -5.13
CA MET A 241 8.50 -15.33 -6.39
C MET A 241 9.00 -14.40 -7.50
N VAL A 242 8.51 -13.16 -7.53
CA VAL A 242 8.97 -12.15 -8.49
C VAL A 242 10.42 -11.78 -8.19
N THR A 243 10.77 -11.52 -6.92
CA THR A 243 12.15 -11.23 -6.49
C THR A 243 13.12 -12.36 -6.90
N LEU A 244 12.76 -13.62 -6.62
CA LEU A 244 13.59 -14.77 -7.00
C LEU A 244 13.71 -14.96 -8.52
N PHE A 245 12.65 -14.66 -9.26
CA PHE A 245 12.68 -14.69 -10.72
C PHE A 245 13.62 -13.60 -11.27
N THR A 246 13.57 -12.39 -10.74
CA THR A 246 14.49 -11.30 -11.08
C THR A 246 15.94 -11.69 -10.77
N LEU A 247 16.19 -12.33 -9.63
CA LEU A 247 17.51 -12.86 -9.29
C LEU A 247 18.00 -13.90 -10.30
N LEU A 248 17.12 -14.80 -10.75
CA LEU A 248 17.46 -15.78 -11.79
C LEU A 248 17.84 -15.10 -13.10
N VAL A 249 17.07 -14.11 -13.56
CA VAL A 249 17.39 -13.33 -14.77
C VAL A 249 18.76 -12.65 -14.64
N SER A 250 19.06 -12.13 -13.45
CA SER A 250 20.33 -11.49 -13.11
C SER A 250 21.51 -12.45 -13.15
N PHE A 251 21.32 -13.67 -12.66
CA PHE A 251 22.31 -14.74 -12.75
C PHE A 251 22.59 -15.15 -14.20
N VAL A 252 21.54 -15.31 -15.01
CA VAL A 252 21.67 -15.62 -16.45
C VAL A 252 22.41 -14.49 -17.17
N SER A 253 22.08 -13.23 -16.87
CA SER A 253 22.79 -12.04 -17.37
C SER A 253 24.29 -12.12 -17.06
N GLY A 254 24.66 -12.36 -15.80
CA GLY A 254 26.05 -12.53 -15.38
C GLY A 254 26.76 -13.68 -16.09
N THR A 255 26.07 -14.79 -16.36
CA THR A 255 26.61 -15.93 -17.09
C THR A 255 26.95 -15.57 -18.55
N PHE A 256 26.08 -14.82 -19.23
CA PHE A 256 26.37 -14.32 -20.57
C PHE A 256 27.57 -13.38 -20.59
N PHE A 257 27.68 -12.48 -19.61
CA PHE A 257 28.90 -11.67 -19.47
C PHE A 257 30.15 -12.53 -19.26
N ALA A 258 30.06 -13.60 -18.46
CA ALA A 258 31.17 -14.51 -18.18
C ALA A 258 31.69 -15.28 -19.40
N PHE A 259 30.83 -15.56 -20.39
CA PHE A 259 31.28 -16.18 -21.64
C PHE A 259 32.18 -15.26 -22.47
N GLY A 260 32.12 -13.94 -22.26
CA GLY A 260 32.91 -12.97 -23.02
C GLY A 260 32.47 -12.84 -24.47
N GLY A 261 33.15 -11.97 -25.22
CA GLY A 261 32.78 -11.63 -26.60
C GLY A 261 31.60 -10.67 -26.70
N TYR A 262 31.50 -9.98 -27.85
CA TYR A 262 30.56 -8.88 -28.05
C TYR A 262 29.09 -9.31 -27.98
N VAL A 263 28.72 -10.38 -28.68
CA VAL A 263 27.32 -10.86 -28.74
C VAL A 263 26.81 -11.25 -27.35
N ASN A 264 27.61 -12.01 -26.58
CA ASN A 264 27.20 -12.42 -25.23
C ASN A 264 27.12 -11.21 -24.29
N ALA A 265 28.02 -10.23 -24.41
CA ALA A 265 27.94 -9.00 -23.63
C ALA A 265 26.67 -8.19 -23.94
N VAL A 266 26.24 -8.13 -25.20
CA VAL A 266 24.97 -7.49 -25.58
C VAL A 266 23.77 -8.22 -24.97
N ILE A 267 23.74 -9.55 -25.05
CA ILE A 267 22.65 -10.35 -24.44
C ILE A 267 22.64 -10.15 -22.92
N GLY A 268 23.80 -10.20 -22.26
CA GLY A 268 23.95 -9.92 -20.84
C GLY A 268 23.41 -8.53 -20.49
N ALA A 269 23.80 -7.50 -21.24
CA ALA A 269 23.33 -6.13 -21.00
C ALA A 269 21.80 -6.00 -21.13
N LEU A 270 21.20 -6.63 -22.14
CA LEU A 270 19.74 -6.64 -22.32
C LEU A 270 19.04 -7.35 -21.16
N LEU A 271 19.54 -8.51 -20.73
CA LEU A 271 18.99 -9.24 -19.58
C LEU A 271 19.16 -8.46 -18.27
N SER A 272 20.29 -7.78 -18.08
CA SER A 272 20.54 -6.91 -16.93
C SER A 272 19.55 -5.74 -16.88
N HIS A 273 19.28 -5.13 -18.04
CA HIS A 273 18.29 -4.07 -18.13
C HIS A 273 16.89 -4.58 -17.81
N TRP A 274 16.51 -5.77 -18.32
CA TRP A 274 15.26 -6.42 -17.97
C TRP A 274 15.14 -6.76 -16.49
N ALA A 275 16.22 -7.25 -15.86
CA ALA A 275 16.24 -7.48 -14.42
C ALA A 275 15.96 -6.18 -13.65
N SER A 276 16.55 -5.05 -14.05
CA SER A 276 16.29 -3.74 -13.43
C SER A 276 14.84 -3.25 -13.60
N VAL A 277 14.15 -3.62 -14.68
CA VAL A 277 12.72 -3.33 -14.85
C VAL A 277 11.87 -4.22 -13.95
N LEU A 278 12.19 -5.52 -13.87
CA LEU A 278 11.45 -6.51 -13.07
C LEU A 278 11.66 -6.33 -11.57
N ASP A 279 12.78 -5.77 -11.15
CA ASP A 279 13.08 -5.44 -9.76
C ASP A 279 12.00 -4.54 -9.14
N GLY A 280 11.52 -3.54 -9.88
CA GLY A 280 10.41 -2.70 -9.42
C GLY A 280 9.07 -3.43 -9.25
N SER A 281 8.89 -4.57 -9.91
CA SER A 281 7.62 -5.30 -9.95
C SER A 281 7.32 -6.05 -8.65
N ASP A 282 8.31 -6.50 -7.88
CA ASP A 282 8.04 -7.26 -6.65
C ASP A 282 7.34 -6.38 -5.58
N GLY A 283 7.80 -5.15 -5.40
CA GLY A 283 7.24 -4.18 -4.49
C GLY A 283 5.90 -3.64 -4.98
N GLU A 284 5.70 -3.53 -6.29
CA GLU A 284 4.41 -3.20 -6.89
C GLU A 284 3.37 -4.30 -6.65
N VAL A 285 3.75 -5.56 -6.87
CA VAL A 285 2.92 -6.72 -6.53
C VAL A 285 2.63 -6.75 -5.03
N ALA A 286 3.62 -6.48 -4.17
CA ALA A 286 3.44 -6.42 -2.72
C ALA A 286 2.45 -5.33 -2.30
N ARG A 287 2.53 -4.13 -2.91
CA ARG A 287 1.61 -3.01 -2.65
C ARG A 287 0.19 -3.28 -3.18
N LEU A 288 0.06 -3.74 -4.41
CA LEU A 288 -1.23 -4.07 -5.02
C LEU A 288 -1.96 -5.16 -4.25
N THR A 289 -1.18 -6.13 -3.76
CA THR A 289 -1.69 -7.26 -3.01
C THR A 289 -1.66 -7.05 -1.51
N PHE A 290 -1.17 -5.97 -0.90
CA PHE A 290 -0.99 -5.86 0.57
C PHE A 290 -0.23 -7.04 1.21
N GLN A 291 0.85 -7.48 0.58
CA GLN A 291 1.74 -8.54 1.07
C GLN A 291 3.16 -8.01 1.38
N GLU A 292 3.25 -6.72 1.72
CA GLU A 292 4.49 -6.10 2.21
C GLU A 292 4.94 -6.81 3.50
N SER A 293 6.22 -7.17 3.59
CA SER A 293 6.78 -7.89 4.74
C SER A 293 8.26 -7.55 4.96
N ASP A 294 8.70 -7.64 6.21
CA ASP A 294 10.11 -7.40 6.58
C ASP A 294 11.04 -8.41 5.91
N PHE A 295 10.60 -9.68 5.83
CA PHE A 295 11.34 -10.72 5.12
C PHE A 295 11.47 -10.40 3.63
N GLY A 296 10.40 -9.94 2.98
CA GLY A 296 10.44 -9.53 1.57
C GLY A 296 11.44 -8.39 1.34
N CYS A 297 11.42 -7.36 2.19
CA CYS A 297 12.38 -6.25 2.11
C CYS A 297 13.84 -6.70 2.34
N TRP A 298 14.05 -7.64 3.26
CA TRP A 298 15.37 -8.26 3.46
C TRP A 298 15.80 -9.07 2.24
N LEU A 299 14.90 -9.87 1.67
CA LEU A 299 15.17 -10.69 0.48
C LEU A 299 15.51 -9.83 -0.73
N GLU A 300 14.76 -8.75 -0.98
CA GLU A 300 15.04 -7.72 -2.00
C GLU A 300 16.47 -7.19 -1.84
N THR A 301 16.82 -6.71 -0.63
CA THR A 301 18.16 -6.17 -0.34
C THR A 301 19.29 -7.21 -0.59
N MET A 302 19.05 -8.48 -0.27
CA MET A 302 20.02 -9.56 -0.56
C MET A 302 20.12 -9.86 -2.05
N CYS A 303 19.00 -9.87 -2.77
CA CYS A 303 18.98 -10.10 -4.21
C CYS A 303 19.67 -8.97 -4.98
N ASP A 304 19.50 -7.71 -4.56
CA ASP A 304 20.23 -6.54 -5.10
C ASP A 304 21.75 -6.73 -4.97
N SER A 305 22.19 -7.22 -3.82
CA SER A 305 23.61 -7.47 -3.57
C SER A 305 24.15 -8.58 -4.47
N LEU A 306 23.39 -9.67 -4.62
CA LEU A 306 23.73 -10.78 -5.49
C LEU A 306 23.73 -10.39 -6.98
N TYR A 307 22.83 -9.50 -7.41
CA TYR A 307 22.81 -8.94 -8.76
C TYR A 307 24.17 -8.35 -9.12
N TYR A 308 24.74 -7.49 -8.26
CA TYR A 308 26.07 -6.91 -8.50
C TYR A 308 27.16 -7.97 -8.58
N VAL A 309 27.12 -8.98 -7.70
CA VAL A 309 28.09 -10.09 -7.74
C VAL A 309 28.01 -10.84 -9.06
N PHE A 310 26.82 -11.18 -9.54
CA PHE A 310 26.64 -11.92 -10.79
C PHE A 310 27.06 -11.10 -12.01
N VAL A 311 26.61 -9.86 -12.12
CA VAL A 311 26.88 -9.02 -13.31
C VAL A 311 28.35 -8.59 -13.35
N LEU A 312 28.88 -8.01 -12.26
CA LEU A 312 30.27 -7.56 -12.23
C LEU A 312 31.25 -8.73 -12.26
N GLY A 313 30.96 -9.80 -11.51
CA GLY A 313 31.76 -11.03 -11.56
C GLY A 313 31.78 -11.65 -12.96
N GLY A 314 30.61 -11.69 -13.61
CA GLY A 314 30.48 -12.10 -15.00
C GLY A 314 31.33 -11.27 -15.96
N MET A 315 31.24 -9.94 -15.88
CA MET A 315 32.03 -9.03 -16.72
C MET A 315 33.53 -9.24 -16.53
N VAL A 316 34.00 -9.34 -15.28
CA VAL A 316 35.42 -9.57 -14.96
C VAL A 316 35.90 -10.90 -15.53
N MET A 317 35.14 -11.97 -15.33
CA MET A 317 35.47 -13.29 -15.88
C MET A 317 35.51 -13.28 -17.41
N GLY A 318 34.52 -12.67 -18.06
CA GLY A 318 34.47 -12.58 -19.53
C GLY A 318 35.64 -11.80 -20.11
N LEU A 319 35.99 -10.66 -19.50
CA LEU A 319 37.14 -9.85 -19.91
C LEU A 319 38.46 -10.59 -19.71
N TYR A 320 38.64 -11.25 -18.56
CA TYR A 320 39.83 -12.05 -18.29
C TYR A 320 39.98 -13.20 -19.30
N ARG A 321 38.90 -13.93 -19.62
CA ARG A 321 38.92 -15.03 -20.60
C ARG A 321 39.23 -14.55 -22.03
N THR A 322 38.79 -13.35 -22.40
CA THR A 322 38.97 -12.82 -23.75
C THR A 322 40.36 -12.21 -23.96
N SER A 323 40.90 -11.54 -22.94
CA SER A 323 42.15 -10.78 -23.03
C SER A 323 43.36 -11.46 -22.39
N GLY A 324 43.16 -12.37 -21.44
CA GLY A 324 44.22 -12.95 -20.60
C GLY A 324 44.84 -11.98 -19.59
N GLY A 325 44.37 -10.73 -19.51
CA GLY A 325 45.00 -9.70 -18.68
C GLY A 325 44.68 -9.85 -17.19
N LEU A 326 45.70 -10.07 -16.36
CA LEU A 326 45.55 -10.12 -14.89
C LEU A 326 44.99 -8.82 -14.30
N ILE A 327 45.14 -7.69 -15.00
CA ILE A 327 44.59 -6.39 -14.61
C ILE A 327 43.07 -6.43 -14.38
N TYR A 328 42.33 -7.25 -15.14
CA TYR A 328 40.88 -7.38 -14.98
C TYR A 328 40.49 -8.09 -13.69
N LEU A 329 41.29 -9.05 -13.23
CA LEU A 329 41.07 -9.71 -11.94
C LEU A 329 41.37 -8.76 -10.77
N VAL A 330 42.43 -7.95 -10.88
CA VAL A 330 42.75 -6.91 -9.90
C VAL A 330 41.64 -5.86 -9.84
N ALA A 331 41.18 -5.37 -11.00
CA ALA A 331 40.07 -4.45 -11.10
C ALA A 331 38.77 -5.06 -10.54
N GLY A 332 38.51 -6.34 -10.81
CA GLY A 332 37.38 -7.08 -10.25
C GLY A 332 37.44 -7.21 -8.73
N GLY A 333 38.62 -7.48 -8.18
CA GLY A 333 38.85 -7.51 -6.72
C GLY A 333 38.58 -6.15 -6.07
N LEU A 334 39.04 -5.07 -6.69
CA LEU A 334 38.76 -3.69 -6.24
C LEU A 334 37.27 -3.36 -6.31
N LEU A 335 36.58 -3.73 -7.40
CA LEU A 335 35.13 -3.54 -7.54
C LEU A 335 34.36 -4.32 -6.46
N ALA A 336 34.69 -5.60 -6.25
CA ALA A 336 34.06 -6.42 -5.22
C ALA A 336 34.28 -5.83 -3.82
N PHE A 337 35.48 -5.35 -3.53
CA PHE A 337 35.78 -4.66 -2.28
C PHE A 337 34.94 -3.38 -2.13
N GLY A 338 34.87 -2.55 -3.17
CA GLY A 338 34.05 -1.34 -3.18
C GLY A 338 32.56 -1.61 -2.96
N SER A 339 32.01 -2.61 -3.67
CA SER A 339 30.61 -3.04 -3.49
C SER A 339 30.35 -3.55 -2.07
N LEU A 340 31.27 -4.34 -1.50
CA LEU A 340 31.15 -4.82 -0.13
C LEU A 340 31.19 -3.67 0.89
N MET A 341 32.11 -2.72 0.72
CA MET A 341 32.20 -1.54 1.59
C MET A 341 30.93 -0.68 1.50
N SER A 342 30.35 -0.54 0.30
CA SER A 342 29.09 0.16 0.09
C SER A 342 27.94 -0.52 0.84
N ILE A 343 27.78 -1.84 0.68
CA ILE A 343 26.74 -2.63 1.38
C ILE A 343 26.89 -2.50 2.90
N ILE A 344 28.10 -2.61 3.43
CA ILE A 344 28.37 -2.47 4.87
C ILE A 344 27.99 -1.07 5.35
N THR A 345 28.38 -0.04 4.60
CA THR A 345 28.09 1.36 4.94
C THR A 345 26.59 1.63 4.92
N THR A 346 25.88 1.20 3.88
CA THR A 346 24.42 1.33 3.78
C THR A 346 23.69 0.54 4.87
N ALA A 347 24.14 -0.69 5.18
CA ALA A 347 23.57 -1.48 6.26
C ALA A 347 23.79 -0.83 7.63
N TYR A 348 24.97 -0.27 7.87
CA TYR A 348 25.30 0.48 9.08
C TYR A 348 24.47 1.76 9.21
N GLN A 349 24.34 2.54 8.13
CA GLN A 349 23.51 3.74 8.08
C GLN A 349 22.02 3.41 8.29
N ARG A 350 21.49 2.36 7.64
CA ARG A 350 20.10 1.89 7.87
C ARG A 350 19.86 1.56 9.34
N ARG A 351 20.79 0.84 9.98
CA ARG A 351 20.70 0.51 11.41
C ARG A 351 20.73 1.75 12.31
N ARG A 352 21.48 2.79 11.95
CA ARG A 352 21.56 4.04 12.74
C ARG A 352 20.36 4.96 12.53
N VAL A 353 19.94 5.18 11.29
CA VAL A 353 18.92 6.19 10.92
C VAL A 353 17.49 5.65 11.03
N ALA A 354 17.29 4.37 10.73
CA ALA A 354 15.95 3.77 10.69
C ALA A 354 15.91 2.33 11.26
N PRO A 355 16.31 2.12 12.53
CA PRO A 355 16.39 0.78 13.13
C PRO A 355 15.05 0.01 13.19
N GLN A 356 13.92 0.71 13.16
CA GLN A 356 12.58 0.11 13.29
C GLN A 356 11.74 0.16 11.99
N GLN A 357 12.16 0.91 10.97
CA GLN A 357 11.41 1.11 9.71
C GLN A 357 12.39 1.27 8.55
N PRO A 358 13.11 0.20 8.16
CA PRO A 358 14.16 0.25 7.16
C PRO A 358 13.66 0.78 5.80
N GLU A 359 12.38 0.58 5.46
CA GLU A 359 11.76 1.10 4.25
C GLU A 359 11.70 2.64 4.18
N LYS A 360 11.78 3.32 5.34
CA LYS A 360 11.78 4.78 5.42
C LYS A 360 13.19 5.39 5.45
N TYR A 361 14.23 4.57 5.30
CA TYR A 361 15.61 5.05 5.33
C TYR A 361 15.84 6.21 4.36
N LEU A 362 15.51 6.02 3.07
CA LEU A 362 15.72 7.05 2.04
C LEU A 362 14.90 8.31 2.30
N ALA A 363 13.66 8.18 2.76
CA ALA A 363 12.80 9.32 3.08
C ALA A 363 13.30 10.10 4.32
N LYS A 364 13.78 9.40 5.36
CA LYS A 364 14.36 10.03 6.56
C LYS A 364 15.70 10.68 6.26
N TRP A 365 16.53 10.00 5.48
CA TRP A 365 17.83 10.51 5.07
C TRP A 365 17.67 11.75 4.17
N GLY A 366 16.79 11.70 3.16
CA GLY A 366 16.47 12.87 2.32
C GLY A 366 16.01 14.08 3.15
N LYS A 367 15.09 13.88 4.11
CA LYS A 367 14.69 14.95 5.05
C LYS A 367 15.85 15.45 5.92
N GLN A 368 16.79 14.59 6.32
CA GLN A 368 17.98 15.00 7.07
C GLN A 368 18.96 15.81 6.21
N MET A 369 19.05 15.52 4.91
CA MET A 369 19.86 16.30 3.96
C MET A 369 19.26 17.68 3.71
N ASP A 370 17.93 17.75 3.53
CA ASP A 370 17.23 19.03 3.30
C ASP A 370 17.32 19.96 4.52
N THR A 371 17.47 19.40 5.72
CA THR A 371 17.60 20.15 6.97
C THR A 371 19.02 20.55 7.34
N HIS A 372 20.04 19.91 6.75
CA HIS A 372 21.46 20.22 7.00
C HIS A 372 22.23 20.33 5.66
N PRO A 373 21.90 21.32 4.81
CA PRO A 373 22.49 21.46 3.48
C PRO A 373 24.02 21.67 3.49
N GLU A 374 24.57 22.14 4.61
CA GLU A 374 26.00 22.36 4.85
C GLU A 374 26.82 21.09 5.15
N ASN A 375 26.18 19.95 5.43
CA ASN A 375 26.89 18.77 5.91
C ASN A 375 27.37 17.88 4.75
N LEU A 376 28.63 18.07 4.33
CA LEU A 376 29.25 17.35 3.20
C LEU A 376 29.26 15.82 3.35
N PHE A 377 29.29 15.30 4.58
CA PHE A 377 29.24 13.85 4.85
C PHE A 377 27.89 13.21 4.57
N LEU A 378 26.82 14.02 4.44
CA LEU A 378 25.53 13.52 4.00
C LEU A 378 25.40 13.51 2.47
N ARG A 379 26.36 14.04 1.70
CA ARG A 379 26.32 14.10 0.22
C ARG A 379 26.95 12.92 -0.52
N PHE A 380 27.59 11.97 0.17
CA PHE A 380 28.34 10.87 -0.45
C PHE A 380 27.93 9.50 0.06
#